data_AF-A0A832LR43-F1
#
_entry.id   AF-A0A832LR43-F1
#
_cell.length_a   1.000
_cell.length_b   1.000
_cell.length_c   1.000
_cell.angle_alpha   90.00
_cell.angle_beta   90.00
_cell.angle_gamma   90.00
#
_symmetry.space_group_name_H-M   'P 1'
#
loop_
_entity.id
_entity.type
_entity.pdbx_description
1 polymer ?
#
loop_
_entity_poly.entity_id
_entity_poly.type
_entity_poly.pdbx_seq_one_letter_code
_entity_poly.pdbx_strand_id
1 'polypeptide(L)'
;MSAAAVLRVAILWHFHQPDYRRGERAILPWARLHATKDYIELPSLHREFPRLRLTYNLSPILLEQIECYRHGSIGDEHAKLSNWPQRR
;
A
#
# COMPACT_ATOMS: atom_id res chain seq x y z
N MET A 1 -41.59 17.93 -11.47
CA MET A 1 -40.11 17.96 -11.47
C MET A 1 -39.64 16.60 -11.95
N SER A 2 -38.92 16.52 -13.06
CA SER A 2 -38.34 15.27 -13.56
C SER A 2 -37.32 14.75 -12.54
N ALA A 3 -37.38 13.45 -12.20
CA ALA A 3 -36.40 12.87 -11.29
C ALA A 3 -35.00 13.00 -11.92
N ALA A 4 -34.07 13.64 -11.20
CA ALA A 4 -32.69 13.79 -11.66
C ALA A 4 -32.09 12.40 -11.92
N ALA A 5 -31.48 12.21 -13.09
CA ALA A 5 -30.86 10.95 -13.46
C ALA A 5 -29.74 10.60 -12.46
N VAL A 6 -29.74 9.36 -11.96
CA VAL A 6 -28.74 8.87 -11.01
C VAL A 6 -27.38 8.75 -11.71
N LEU A 7 -26.38 9.50 -11.23
CA LEU A 7 -24.99 9.37 -11.70
C LEU A 7 -24.38 8.08 -11.16
N ARG A 8 -23.89 7.21 -12.05
CA ARG A 8 -23.13 6.01 -11.69
C ARG A 8 -21.64 6.35 -11.63
N VAL A 9 -21.01 6.09 -10.50
CA VAL A 9 -19.59 6.37 -10.27
C VAL A 9 -18.85 5.05 -10.03
N ALA A 10 -17.70 4.89 -10.68
CA ALA A 10 -16.75 3.83 -10.40
C ALA A 10 -15.44 4.45 -9.89
N ILE A 11 -14.98 4.03 -8.71
CA ILE A 11 -13.72 4.50 -8.12
C ILE A 11 -12.70 3.38 -8.20
N LEU A 12 -11.59 3.64 -8.88
CA LEU A 12 -10.50 2.71 -9.09
C LEU A 12 -9.21 3.28 -8.50
N TRP A 13 -8.64 2.57 -7.54
CA TRP A 13 -7.36 2.88 -6.93
C TRP A 13 -6.28 1.98 -7.52
N HIS A 14 -5.33 2.57 -8.22
CA HIS A 14 -4.17 1.86 -8.75
C HIS A 14 -2.96 2.10 -7.85
N PHE A 15 -2.55 1.07 -7.11
CA PHE A 15 -1.37 1.08 -6.27
C PHE A 15 -0.19 0.50 -7.01
N HIS A 16 0.78 1.36 -7.29
CA HIS A 16 2.01 1.02 -7.97
C HIS A 16 3.22 1.67 -7.28
N GLN A 17 4.33 0.93 -7.29
CA GLN A 17 5.66 1.41 -6.98
C GLN A 17 6.64 0.80 -7.98
N PRO A 18 7.66 1.54 -8.44
CA PRO A 18 8.82 0.98 -9.13
C PRO A 18 9.51 -0.12 -8.30
N ASP A 19 10.34 -0.93 -8.94
CA ASP A 19 11.23 -1.84 -8.21
C ASP A 19 12.39 -1.05 -7.59
N TYR A 20 12.38 -0.92 -6.27
CA TYR A 20 13.44 -0.26 -5.52
C TYR A 20 14.50 -1.23 -4.99
N ARG A 21 14.36 -2.53 -5.26
CA ARG A 21 15.32 -3.54 -4.80
C ARG A 21 16.64 -3.40 -5.55
N ARG A 22 17.73 -3.47 -4.81
CA ARG A 22 19.10 -3.59 -5.31
C ARG A 22 19.84 -4.59 -4.42
N GLY A 23 19.78 -5.86 -4.81
CA GLY A 23 20.17 -6.97 -3.95
C GLY A 23 19.26 -7.04 -2.72
N GLU A 24 19.86 -7.20 -1.53
CA GLU A 24 19.14 -7.31 -0.24
C GLU A 24 18.73 -5.94 0.35
N ARG A 25 18.83 -4.86 -0.43
CA ARG A 25 18.52 -3.50 0.02
C ARG A 25 17.49 -2.84 -0.86
N ALA A 26 16.54 -2.13 -0.26
CA ALA A 26 15.72 -1.18 -0.98
C ALA A 26 16.43 0.18 -1.02
N ILE A 27 16.65 0.74 -2.21
CA ILE A 27 17.29 2.06 -2.37
C ILE A 27 16.39 3.19 -1.86
N LEU A 28 15.07 2.98 -1.91
CA LEU A 28 14.05 3.84 -1.35
C LEU A 28 12.99 2.96 -0.68
N PRO A 29 12.53 3.29 0.53
CA PRO A 29 11.67 2.41 1.32
C PRO A 29 10.17 2.54 0.98
N TRP A 30 9.82 3.06 -0.20
CA TRP A 30 8.46 3.49 -0.50
C TRP A 30 7.44 2.37 -0.46
N ALA A 31 7.79 1.17 -0.95
CA ALA A 31 6.91 0.00 -0.84
C ALA A 31 6.53 -0.29 0.61
N ARG A 32 7.49 -0.23 1.55
CA ARG A 32 7.24 -0.43 2.98
C ARG A 32 6.49 0.74 3.62
N LEU A 33 6.90 1.98 3.36
CA LEU A 33 6.29 3.16 3.99
C LEU A 33 4.83 3.34 3.59
N HIS A 34 4.50 3.18 2.31
CA HIS A 34 3.11 3.23 1.85
C HIS A 34 2.31 2.00 2.32
N ALA A 35 2.94 0.83 2.47
CA ALA A 35 2.28 -0.33 3.06
C ALA A 35 1.85 -0.10 4.51
N THR A 36 2.65 0.62 5.31
CA THR A 36 2.30 0.94 6.70
C THR A 36 1.23 2.02 6.85
N LYS A 37 0.78 2.63 5.74
CA LYS A 37 -0.21 3.71 5.74
C LYS A 37 -1.27 3.45 4.68
N ASP A 38 -1.07 3.98 3.47
CA ASP A 38 -2.13 4.13 2.47
C ASP A 38 -2.71 2.79 2.00
N TYR A 39 -1.89 1.74 1.86
CA TYR A 39 -2.36 0.44 1.36
C TYR A 39 -3.23 -0.33 2.36
N ILE A 40 -3.21 0.06 3.64
CA ILE A 40 -4.07 -0.50 4.69
C ILE A 40 -5.22 0.45 5.01
N GLU A 41 -4.93 1.76 5.11
CA GLU A 41 -5.90 2.78 5.50
C GLU A 41 -7.01 2.92 4.45
N LEU A 42 -6.67 2.98 3.16
CA LEU A 42 -7.69 3.16 2.10
C LEU A 42 -8.68 1.98 2.07
N PRO A 43 -8.26 0.70 2.02
CA PRO A 43 -9.20 -0.42 2.14
C PRO A 43 -9.99 -0.43 3.44
N SER A 44 -9.42 0.09 4.53
CA SER A 44 -10.09 0.15 5.84
C SER A 44 -11.29 1.10 5.86
N LEU A 45 -11.39 2.06 4.94
CA LEU A 45 -12.55 2.94 4.79
C LEU A 45 -13.87 2.18 4.54
N HIS A 46 -13.81 0.95 4.06
CA HIS A 46 -15.01 0.11 3.90
C HIS A 46 -15.72 -0.17 5.24
N ARG A 47 -14.98 -0.13 6.36
CA ARG A 47 -15.58 -0.26 7.70
C ARG A 47 -16.46 0.93 8.06
N GLU A 48 -16.08 2.13 7.63
CA GLU A 48 -16.83 3.38 7.88
C GLU A 48 -17.93 3.59 6.82
N PHE A 49 -17.66 3.21 5.57
CA PHE A 49 -18.56 3.40 4.43
C PHE A 49 -18.89 2.07 3.72
N PRO A 50 -19.68 1.16 4.33
CA PRO A 50 -19.92 -0.18 3.80
C PRO A 50 -20.68 -0.20 2.46
N ARG A 51 -21.37 0.90 2.11
CA ARG A 51 -22.06 1.05 0.83
C ARG A 51 -21.15 1.52 -0.32
N LEU A 52 -19.95 2.00 -0.01
CA LEU A 52 -19.01 2.51 -1.00
C LEU A 52 -18.39 1.33 -1.77
N ARG A 53 -18.50 1.37 -3.10
CA ARG A 53 -17.90 0.36 -3.99
C ARG A 53 -16.57 0.90 -4.50
N LEU A 54 -15.48 0.29 -4.03
CA LEU A 54 -14.12 0.64 -4.40
C LEU A 54 -13.45 -0.56 -5.07
N THR A 55 -12.67 -0.31 -6.11
CA THR A 55 -11.81 -1.34 -6.73
C THR A 55 -10.35 -0.96 -6.51
N TYR A 56 -9.57 -1.89 -5.97
CA TYR A 56 -8.14 -1.73 -5.76
C TYR A 56 -7.39 -2.64 -6.73
N ASN A 57 -6.49 -2.05 -7.50
CA ASN A 57 -5.52 -2.77 -8.32
C ASN A 57 -4.14 -2.59 -7.71
N LEU A 58 -3.49 -3.69 -7.35
CA LEU A 58 -2.14 -3.70 -6.82
C LEU A 58 -1.22 -4.28 -7.89
N SER A 59 -0.19 -3.53 -8.29
CA SER A 59 0.77 -4.04 -9.27
C SER A 59 1.56 -5.23 -8.70
N PRO A 60 1.90 -6.27 -9.50
CA PRO A 60 2.65 -7.44 -9.01
C PRO A 60 3.98 -7.07 -8.34
N ILE A 61 4.72 -6.15 -8.95
CA ILE A 61 6.03 -5.70 -8.44
C ILE A 61 5.94 -5.00 -7.08
N LEU A 62 4.81 -4.34 -6.78
CA LEU A 62 4.57 -3.77 -5.46
C LEU A 62 4.40 -4.89 -4.42
N LEU A 63 3.58 -5.90 -4.73
CA LEU A 63 3.32 -7.03 -3.83
C LEU A 63 4.59 -7.82 -3.54
N GLU A 64 5.40 -8.09 -4.56
CA GLU A 64 6.69 -8.78 -4.39
C GLU A 64 7.62 -8.04 -3.43
N GLN A 65 7.74 -6.72 -3.55
CA GLN A 65 8.59 -5.93 -2.65
C GLN A 65 8.08 -5.95 -1.21
N ILE A 66 6.76 -5.85 -1.01
CA ILE A 66 6.15 -5.98 0.33
C ILE A 66 6.45 -7.37 0.92
N GLU A 67 6.31 -8.44 0.12
CA GLU A 67 6.64 -9.80 0.55
C GLU A 67 8.14 -9.97 0.85
N CYS A 68 9.01 -9.33 0.08
CA CYS A 68 10.44 -9.34 0.36
C CYS A 68 10.76 -8.70 1.72
N TYR A 69 10.11 -7.58 2.06
CA TYR A 69 10.20 -6.95 3.37
C TYR A 69 9.64 -7.86 4.47
N ARG A 70 8.48 -8.49 4.23
CA ARG A 70 7.82 -9.40 5.18
C ARG A 70 8.71 -10.59 5.56
N HIS A 71 9.43 -11.15 4.59
CA HIS A 71 10.36 -12.26 4.81
C HIS A 71 11.76 -11.83 5.27
N GLY A 72 12.03 -10.52 5.37
CA GLY A 72 13.37 -10.01 5.73
C GLY A 72 14.44 -10.22 4.66
N SER A 73 14.06 -10.58 3.43
CA SER A 73 14.97 -10.75 2.29
C SER A 73 15.47 -9.41 1.71
N ILE A 74 14.77 -8.31 2.03
CA ILE A 74 15.24 -6.95 1.76
C ILE A 74 15.09 -6.08 3.02
N GLY A 75 15.98 -5.10 3.18
CA GLY A 75 15.90 -4.10 4.24
C GLY A 75 16.25 -2.69 3.77
N ASP A 76 15.97 -1.71 4.61
CA ASP A 76 16.34 -0.31 4.42
C ASP A 76 16.77 0.33 5.75
N GLU A 77 17.53 1.42 5.68
CA GLU A 77 18.03 2.11 6.89
C GLU A 77 16.88 2.72 7.71
N HIS A 78 15.79 3.17 7.07
CA HIS A 78 14.64 3.70 7.79
C HIS A 78 13.95 2.61 8.61
N ALA A 79 13.87 1.37 8.12
CA ALA A 79 13.31 0.23 8.85
C ALA A 79 14.14 -0.09 10.09
N LYS A 80 15.48 -0.02 9.99
CA LYS A 80 16.38 -0.22 11.13
C LYS A 80 16.16 0.85 12.20
N LEU A 81 16.05 2.11 11.80
CA LEU A 81 15.81 3.23 12.71
C LEU A 81 14.43 3.15 13.35
N SER A 82 13.37 2.81 12.60
CA SER A 82 12.02 2.62 13.13
C SER A 82 11.92 1.51 14.18
N ASN A 83 12.82 0.51 14.10
CA ASN A 83 12.86 -0.61 15.03
C ASN A 83 13.85 -0.40 16.20
N TRP A 84 14.48 0.78 16.32
CA TRP A 84 15.41 1.10 17.42
C TRP A 84 14.67 1.80 18.59
N PRO A 85 14.96 1.51 19.88
CA PRO A 85 15.96 0.58 20.40
C PRO A 85 15.36 -0.81 20.67
N GLN A 86 14.34 -1.24 19.92
CA GLN A 86 13.50 -2.41 20.29
C GLN A 86 14.21 -3.78 20.21
N ARG A 87 15.55 -3.82 20.12
CA ARG A 87 16.36 -5.03 20.33
C ARG A 87 16.80 -5.10 21.80
N ARG A 88 15.99 -5.76 22.62
CA ARG A 88 16.46 -6.52 23.79
C ARG A 88 16.45 -8.00 23.44
#